data_AF-A0A661JJG9-F1
#
_entry.id   AF-A0A661JJG9-F1
#
_cell.length_a   1.000
_cell.length_b   1.000
_cell.length_c   1.000
_cell.angle_alpha   90.00
_cell.angle_beta   90.00
_cell.angle_gamma   90.00
#
_symmetry.space_group_name_H-M   'P 1'
#
loop_
_entity.id
_entity.type
_entity.pdbx_description
1 polymer ?
#
loop_
_entity_poly.entity_id
_entity_poly.type
_entity_poly.pdbx_seq_one_letter_code
_entity_poly.pdbx_strand_id
1 'polypeptide(L)'
;MEIPKDLRDRIDRETRIVVITGAGISAESGVPTFRGKDGLWRRFRAEELATPYAFKRDPKLVWEWYDWRRGIIARAEPNPGHLAIAEMEMVFPNFHLITQNVDGLHRRAGNQKVIEIHGNLWMLRCTREGTVRENYEVPLKEIPPRCQCGALLRPHVVWFGESLNPEDLKRSL
;
A
#
# COMPACT_ATOMS: atom_id res chain seq x y z
N MET A 1 4.20 -27.91 -7.70
CA MET A 1 4.00 -27.28 -9.02
C MET A 1 5.38 -27.15 -9.66
N GLU A 2 5.58 -27.63 -10.89
CA GLU A 2 6.86 -27.46 -11.58
C GLU A 2 6.79 -26.21 -12.47
N ILE A 3 7.83 -25.38 -12.47
CA ILE A 3 7.91 -24.21 -13.35
C ILE A 3 8.14 -24.70 -14.79
N PRO A 4 7.35 -24.25 -15.78
CA PRO A 4 7.52 -24.66 -17.18
C PRO A 4 8.95 -24.47 -17.67
N LYS A 5 9.49 -25.47 -18.38
CA LYS A 5 10.88 -25.46 -18.84
C LYS A 5 11.18 -24.27 -19.75
N ASP A 6 10.26 -23.96 -20.66
CA ASP A 6 10.36 -22.80 -21.55
C ASP A 6 10.45 -21.48 -20.79
N LEU A 7 9.78 -21.34 -19.64
CA LEU A 7 9.90 -20.17 -18.78
C LEU A 7 11.28 -20.12 -18.09
N ARG A 8 11.77 -21.25 -17.58
CA ARG A 8 13.10 -21.34 -16.96
C ARG A 8 14.21 -20.98 -17.96
N ASP A 9 14.11 -21.49 -19.18
CA ASP A 9 15.12 -21.29 -20.22
C ASP A 9 15.14 -19.84 -20.77
N ARG A 10 14.07 -19.07 -20.55
CA ARG A 10 13.93 -17.67 -20.99
C ARG A 10 14.31 -16.64 -19.93
N ILE A 11 14.56 -17.05 -18.69
CA ILE A 11 14.89 -16.15 -17.59
C ILE A 11 16.31 -16.45 -17.11
N ASP A 12 17.17 -15.47 -17.29
CA ASP A 12 18.52 -15.44 -16.76
C ASP A 12 18.74 -14.18 -15.91
N ARG A 13 19.95 -14.01 -15.37
CA ARG A 13 20.27 -12.84 -14.54
C ARG A 13 20.21 -11.51 -15.29
N GLU A 14 20.40 -11.48 -16.60
CA GLU A 14 20.39 -10.24 -17.38
C GLU A 14 18.96 -9.80 -17.75
N THR A 15 18.01 -10.72 -17.63
CA THR A 15 16.60 -10.50 -17.92
C THR A 15 16.05 -9.33 -17.07
N ARG A 16 15.39 -8.38 -17.74
CA ARG A 16 14.67 -7.30 -17.06
C ARG A 16 13.33 -7.81 -16.54
N ILE A 17 13.16 -7.76 -15.23
CA ILE A 17 11.98 -8.28 -14.55
C ILE A 17 11.18 -7.12 -13.96
N VAL A 18 9.90 -7.04 -14.32
CA VAL A 18 8.94 -6.13 -13.70
C VAL A 18 7.87 -6.98 -13.02
N VAL A 19 7.68 -6.74 -11.72
CA VAL A 19 6.62 -7.36 -10.94
C VAL A 19 5.58 -6.29 -10.59
N ILE A 20 4.32 -6.55 -10.94
CA ILE A 20 3.20 -5.69 -10.56
C ILE A 20 2.33 -6.47 -9.59
N THR A 21 2.12 -5.92 -8.39
CA THR A 21 1.30 -6.55 -7.35
C THR A 21 0.07 -5.74 -7.00
N GLY A 22 -0.97 -6.44 -6.53
CA GLY A 22 -2.17 -5.86 -5.96
C GLY A 22 -2.63 -6.67 -4.75
N ALA A 23 -3.80 -6.37 -4.20
CA ALA A 23 -4.20 -6.81 -2.85
C ALA A 23 -4.17 -8.34 -2.64
N GLY A 24 -4.27 -9.13 -3.72
CA GLY A 24 -4.15 -10.58 -3.67
C GLY A 24 -2.84 -11.08 -3.05
N ILE A 25 -1.70 -10.39 -3.28
CA ILE A 25 -0.42 -10.80 -2.71
C ILE A 25 -0.42 -10.77 -1.17
N SER A 26 -1.28 -9.94 -0.56
CA SER A 26 -1.34 -9.74 0.90
C SER A 26 -2.49 -10.50 1.57
N ALA A 27 -3.32 -11.21 0.79
CA ALA A 27 -4.43 -11.99 1.33
C ALA A 27 -3.96 -13.10 2.28
N GLU A 28 -2.89 -13.82 1.93
CA GLU A 28 -2.28 -14.86 2.76
C GLU A 28 -1.61 -14.30 4.03
N SER A 29 -1.36 -12.98 4.08
CA SER A 29 -0.90 -12.28 5.29
C SER A 29 -2.06 -11.85 6.21
N GLY A 30 -3.31 -12.22 5.89
CA GLY A 30 -4.49 -11.84 6.64
C GLY A 30 -4.95 -10.39 6.38
N VAL A 31 -4.41 -9.72 5.35
CA VAL A 31 -4.86 -8.38 4.95
C VAL A 31 -6.09 -8.52 4.05
N PRO A 32 -7.25 -7.96 4.44
CA PRO A 32 -8.46 -8.07 3.63
C PRO A 32 -8.26 -7.45 2.25
N THR A 33 -8.69 -8.16 1.21
CA THR A 33 -8.72 -7.59 -0.13
C THR A 33 -9.83 -6.55 -0.24
N PHE A 34 -9.67 -5.59 -1.16
CA PHE A 34 -10.60 -4.48 -1.37
C PHE A 34 -12.04 -4.92 -1.75
N ARG A 35 -12.24 -6.19 -2.12
CA ARG A 35 -13.52 -6.78 -2.56
C ARG A 35 -13.98 -7.98 -1.71
N GLY A 36 -13.43 -8.16 -0.51
CA GLY A 36 -13.75 -9.27 0.40
C GLY A 36 -15.06 -9.08 1.18
N LYS A 37 -15.65 -10.19 1.66
CA LYS A 37 -16.95 -10.21 2.38
C LYS A 37 -16.84 -10.00 3.90
N ASP A 38 -15.65 -9.71 4.44
CA ASP A 38 -15.38 -9.81 5.88
C ASP A 38 -14.99 -8.49 6.54
N GLY A 39 -15.56 -8.21 7.73
CA GLY A 39 -15.11 -7.15 8.63
C GLY A 39 -16.20 -6.33 9.32
N LEU A 40 -15.77 -5.54 10.31
CA LEU A 40 -16.58 -4.55 11.05
C LEU A 40 -17.24 -3.51 10.11
N TRP A 41 -16.63 -3.29 8.96
CA TRP A 41 -17.03 -2.31 7.95
C TRP A 41 -17.82 -2.89 6.78
N ARG A 42 -18.42 -4.08 6.92
CA ARG A 42 -19.23 -4.76 5.88
C ARG A 42 -20.30 -3.90 5.20
N ARG A 43 -20.78 -2.84 5.86
CA ARG A 43 -21.78 -1.90 5.32
C ARG A 43 -21.19 -0.77 4.47
N PHE A 44 -19.88 -0.55 4.53
CA PHE A 44 -19.20 0.50 3.80
C PHE A 44 -18.31 -0.12 2.75
N ARG A 45 -18.52 0.28 1.49
CA ARG A 45 -17.59 -0.06 0.42
C ARG A 45 -16.34 0.78 0.58
N ALA A 46 -15.17 0.19 0.39
CA ALA A 46 -13.91 0.91 0.49
C ALA A 46 -13.85 2.07 -0.53
N GLU A 47 -14.50 1.91 -1.69
CA GLU A 47 -14.69 2.94 -2.72
C GLU A 47 -15.54 4.14 -2.23
N GLU A 48 -16.37 3.97 -1.21
CA GLU A 48 -17.19 5.05 -0.65
C GLU A 48 -16.43 5.87 0.41
N LEU A 49 -15.47 5.26 1.10
CA LEU A 49 -14.68 5.91 2.15
C LEU A 49 -13.33 6.45 1.65
N ALA A 50 -12.72 5.81 0.66
CA ALA A 50 -11.44 6.21 0.09
C ALA A 50 -11.61 7.27 -1.03
N THR A 51 -12.31 8.38 -0.71
CA THR A 51 -12.52 9.51 -1.64
C THR A 51 -12.26 10.85 -0.95
N PRO A 52 -11.81 11.89 -1.68
CA PRO A 52 -11.69 13.24 -1.13
C PRO A 52 -13.03 13.78 -0.60
N TYR A 53 -14.13 13.41 -1.26
CA TYR A 53 -15.48 13.82 -0.88
C TYR A 53 -15.90 13.24 0.48
N ALA A 54 -15.68 11.94 0.70
CA ALA A 54 -15.99 11.29 1.96
C ALA A 54 -15.16 11.88 3.10
N PHE A 55 -13.87 12.13 2.87
CA PHE A 55 -13.00 12.76 3.86
C PHE A 55 -13.43 14.19 4.19
N LYS A 56 -13.85 14.98 3.20
CA LYS A 56 -14.39 16.33 3.43
C LYS A 56 -15.71 16.28 4.22
N ARG A 57 -16.56 15.29 3.96
CA ARG A 57 -17.87 15.13 4.60
C ARG A 57 -17.74 14.67 6.05
N ASP A 58 -16.93 13.64 6.30
CA ASP A 58 -16.73 13.06 7.62
C ASP A 58 -15.29 12.50 7.76
N PRO A 59 -14.32 13.36 8.10
CA PRO A 59 -12.92 12.94 8.22
C PRO A 59 -12.72 11.99 9.40
N LYS A 60 -13.57 12.04 10.42
CA LYS A 60 -13.49 11.17 11.59
C LYS A 60 -13.80 9.73 11.18
N LEU A 61 -14.93 9.51 10.49
CA LEU A 61 -15.34 8.21 9.98
C LEU A 61 -14.28 7.59 9.06
N VAL A 62 -13.74 8.39 8.14
CA VAL A 62 -12.67 7.94 7.22
C VAL A 62 -11.43 7.52 8.02
N TRP A 63 -11.03 8.28 9.03
CA TRP A 63 -9.89 7.92 9.87
C TRP A 63 -10.14 6.72 10.78
N GLU A 64 -11.33 6.53 11.34
CA GLU A 64 -11.69 5.32 12.09
C GLU A 64 -11.55 4.07 11.21
N TRP A 65 -11.96 4.16 9.94
CA TRP A 65 -11.78 3.08 8.98
C TRP A 65 -10.30 2.81 8.67
N TYR A 66 -9.51 3.86 8.42
CA TYR A 66 -8.08 3.71 8.14
C TYR A 66 -7.28 3.22 9.35
N ASP A 67 -7.60 3.67 10.57
CA ASP A 67 -6.93 3.22 11.79
C ASP A 67 -7.25 1.76 12.10
N TRP A 68 -8.51 1.33 11.90
CA TRP A 68 -8.88 -0.08 11.95
C TRP A 68 -8.07 -0.92 10.94
N ARG A 69 -7.93 -0.46 9.69
CA ARG A 69 -7.11 -1.15 8.69
C ARG A 69 -5.63 -1.21 9.08
N ARG A 70 -5.06 -0.11 9.60
CA ARG A 70 -3.70 -0.07 10.15
C ARG A 70 -3.54 -1.06 11.29
N GLY A 71 -4.55 -1.22 12.15
CA GLY A 71 -4.66 -2.25 13.18
C GLY A 71 -4.47 -3.68 12.69
N ILE A 72 -5.08 -4.02 11.56
CA ILE A 72 -4.94 -5.34 10.93
C ILE A 72 -3.53 -5.51 10.36
N ILE A 73 -3.09 -4.54 9.56
CA ILE A 73 -1.82 -4.62 8.82
C ILE A 73 -0.61 -4.60 9.77
N ALA A 74 -0.70 -3.86 10.89
CA ALA A 74 0.35 -3.83 11.92
C ALA A 74 0.70 -5.21 12.48
N ARG A 75 -0.27 -6.14 12.46
CA ARG A 75 -0.13 -7.52 12.96
C ARG A 75 0.14 -8.53 11.84
N ALA A 76 -0.03 -8.13 10.59
CA ALA A 76 0.27 -8.98 9.44
C ALA A 76 1.78 -9.09 9.27
N GLU A 77 2.26 -10.22 8.76
CA GLU A 77 3.67 -10.41 8.38
C GLU A 77 3.79 -10.65 6.87
N PRO A 78 4.93 -10.33 6.23
CA PRO A 78 5.20 -10.74 4.86
C PRO A 78 5.03 -12.26 4.71
N ASN A 79 4.26 -12.68 3.72
CA ASN A 79 4.07 -14.10 3.39
C ASN A 79 5.12 -14.58 2.35
N PRO A 80 5.16 -15.89 2.02
CA PRO A 80 6.13 -16.43 1.07
C PRO A 80 6.13 -15.74 -0.30
N GLY A 81 5.00 -15.20 -0.77
CA GLY A 81 4.93 -14.44 -2.01
C GLY A 81 5.72 -13.13 -1.95
N HIS A 82 5.66 -12.39 -0.84
CA HIS A 82 6.45 -11.19 -0.65
C HIS A 82 7.94 -11.52 -0.53
N LEU A 83 8.27 -12.56 0.25
CA LEU A 83 9.67 -13.00 0.44
C LEU A 83 10.30 -13.45 -0.88
N ALA A 84 9.57 -14.20 -1.71
CA ALA A 84 10.04 -14.59 -3.02
C ALA A 84 10.32 -13.37 -3.93
N ILE A 85 9.47 -12.33 -3.88
CA ILE A 85 9.68 -11.09 -4.65
C ILE A 85 10.89 -10.31 -4.10
N ALA A 86 11.12 -10.32 -2.79
CA ALA A 86 12.34 -9.76 -2.19
C ALA A 86 13.60 -10.51 -2.63
N GLU A 87 13.55 -11.84 -2.71
CA GLU A 87 14.64 -12.66 -3.25
C GLU A 87 14.91 -12.37 -4.73
N MET A 88 13.85 -12.19 -5.54
CA MET A 88 14.00 -11.81 -6.95
C MET A 88 14.75 -10.49 -7.12
N GLU A 89 14.50 -9.50 -6.26
CA GLU A 89 15.23 -8.22 -6.29
C GLU A 89 16.74 -8.39 -6.07
N MET A 90 17.14 -9.38 -5.28
CA MET A 90 18.56 -9.70 -5.05
C MET A 90 19.20 -10.47 -6.20
N VAL A 91 18.41 -11.31 -6.90
CA VAL A 91 18.90 -12.19 -7.96
C VAL A 91 19.02 -11.46 -9.31
N PHE A 92 18.08 -10.57 -9.62
CA PHE A 92 18.00 -9.88 -10.90
C PHE A 92 18.45 -8.41 -10.76
N PRO A 93 19.60 -8.00 -11.34
CA PRO A 93 20.06 -6.61 -11.30
C PRO A 93 19.06 -5.62 -11.90
N ASN A 94 18.34 -6.05 -12.95
CA ASN A 94 17.33 -5.28 -13.69
C ASN A 94 15.90 -5.55 -13.18
N PHE A 95 15.71 -5.52 -11.86
CA PHE A 95 14.42 -5.77 -11.20
C PHE A 95 13.68 -4.48 -10.84
N HIS A 96 12.36 -4.47 -11.08
CA HIS A 96 11.44 -3.41 -10.66
C HIS A 96 10.19 -3.99 -10.01
N LEU A 97 9.82 -3.47 -8.83
CA LEU A 97 8.57 -3.80 -8.16
C LEU A 97 7.64 -2.58 -8.13
N ILE A 98 6.47 -2.73 -8.72
CA ILE A 98 5.37 -1.77 -8.66
C ILE A 98 4.24 -2.42 -7.86
N THR A 99 3.75 -1.75 -6.83
CA THR A 99 2.62 -2.24 -6.03
C THR A 99 1.50 -1.24 -5.98
N GLN A 100 0.28 -1.74 -6.17
CA GLN A 100 -0.96 -1.00 -5.91
C GLN A 100 -1.34 -1.04 -4.43
N ASN A 101 -0.65 -1.86 -3.63
CA ASN A 101 -0.92 -2.01 -2.21
C ASN A 101 -0.36 -0.82 -1.43
N VAL A 102 -1.03 -0.52 -0.33
CA VAL A 102 -0.68 0.58 0.56
C VAL A 102 -0.26 0.07 1.95
N ASP A 103 -0.08 -1.25 2.10
CA ASP A 103 0.16 -1.93 3.38
C ASP A 103 1.62 -1.95 3.83
N GLY A 104 2.58 -1.69 2.94
CA GLY A 104 4.01 -1.67 3.24
C GLY A 104 4.64 -3.06 3.46
N LEU A 105 3.95 -4.17 3.17
CA LEU A 105 4.48 -5.52 3.40
C LEU A 105 5.68 -5.86 2.51
N HIS A 106 5.75 -5.33 1.29
CA HIS A 106 6.94 -5.49 0.44
C HIS A 106 8.20 -4.86 1.05
N ARG A 107 8.09 -3.66 1.62
CA ARG A 107 9.22 -3.03 2.33
C ARG A 107 9.64 -3.86 3.54
N ARG A 108 8.67 -4.37 4.30
CA ARG A 108 8.93 -5.27 5.44
C ARG A 108 9.53 -6.62 5.03
N ALA A 109 9.24 -7.09 3.81
CA ALA A 109 9.85 -8.29 3.23
C ALA A 109 11.32 -8.09 2.83
N GLY A 110 11.79 -6.84 2.75
CA GLY A 110 13.15 -6.48 2.39
C GLY A 110 13.32 -5.84 1.01
N ASN A 111 12.23 -5.65 0.24
CA ASN A 111 12.33 -4.95 -1.04
C ASN A 111 12.74 -3.48 -0.84
N GLN A 112 13.76 -3.03 -1.56
CA GLN A 112 14.26 -1.65 -1.48
C GLN A 112 13.74 -0.81 -2.66
N LYS A 113 13.65 -1.41 -3.85
CA LYS A 113 13.23 -0.77 -5.10
C LYS A 113 11.72 -0.94 -5.34
N VAL A 114 10.91 -0.39 -4.43
CA VAL A 114 9.44 -0.45 -4.50
C VAL A 114 8.85 0.89 -4.95
N ILE A 115 7.97 0.84 -5.95
CA ILE A 115 7.08 1.93 -6.33
C ILE A 115 5.69 1.64 -5.76
N GLU A 116 5.32 2.37 -4.71
CA GLU A 116 4.00 2.28 -4.06
C GLU A 116 3.04 3.26 -4.75
N ILE A 117 2.51 2.86 -5.90
CA ILE A 117 1.85 3.78 -6.85
C ILE A 117 0.57 4.43 -6.28
N HIS A 118 -0.04 3.81 -5.27
CA HIS A 118 -1.20 4.33 -4.55
C HIS A 118 -0.84 4.94 -3.18
N GLY A 119 0.43 5.22 -2.91
CA GLY A 119 0.92 5.73 -1.64
C GLY A 119 1.04 4.65 -0.56
N ASN A 120 1.07 5.05 0.71
CA ASN A 120 1.39 4.17 1.83
C ASN A 120 0.60 4.58 3.11
N LEU A 121 -0.01 3.60 3.79
CA LEU A 121 -0.82 3.81 5.00
C LEU A 121 -0.02 4.23 6.24
N TRP A 122 1.27 3.97 6.24
CA TRP A 122 2.22 4.36 7.29
C TRP A 122 2.72 5.79 7.10
N MET A 123 2.27 6.48 6.06
CA MET A 123 2.58 7.87 5.76
C MET A 123 1.35 8.75 5.97
N LEU A 124 1.52 9.90 6.62
CA LEU A 124 0.48 10.91 6.82
C LEU A 124 0.83 12.18 6.07
N ARG A 125 -0.14 12.77 5.37
CA ARG A 125 0.02 14.00 4.60
C ARG A 125 -0.80 15.14 5.22
N CYS A 126 -0.18 16.30 5.41
CA CYS A 126 -0.87 17.52 5.80
C CYS A 126 -1.80 17.99 4.67
N THR A 127 -3.07 18.24 4.99
CA THR A 127 -4.07 18.71 4.01
C THR A 127 -3.84 20.16 3.56
N ARG A 128 -3.04 20.93 4.30
CA ARG A 128 -2.73 22.33 4.00
C ARG A 128 -1.33 22.50 3.39
N GLU A 129 -0.31 22.02 4.08
CA GLU A 129 1.10 22.24 3.71
C GLU A 129 1.65 21.14 2.79
N GLY A 130 0.94 20.01 2.66
CA GLY A 130 1.38 18.87 1.85
C GLY A 130 2.55 18.08 2.44
N THR A 131 3.10 18.49 3.58
CA THR A 131 4.17 17.78 4.30
C THR A 131 3.77 16.33 4.59
N VAL A 132 4.70 15.40 4.34
CA VAL A 132 4.49 13.96 4.55
C VAL A 132 5.41 13.49 5.67
N ARG A 133 4.89 12.66 6.58
CA ARG A 133 5.65 12.04 7.66
C ARG A 133 5.24 10.60 7.90
N GLU A 134 6.19 9.79 8.34
CA GLU A 134 5.93 8.44 8.83
C GLU A 134 5.13 8.48 10.14
N ASN A 135 4.24 7.51 10.30
CA ASN A 135 3.54 7.23 11.54
C ASN A 135 3.13 5.76 11.57
N TYR A 136 3.80 4.99 12.43
CA TYR A 136 3.52 3.58 12.70
C TYR A 136 2.70 3.35 13.99
N GLU A 137 2.18 4.43 14.59
CA GLU A 137 1.42 4.34 15.84
C GLU A 137 0.01 3.80 15.57
N VAL A 138 -0.36 2.75 16.31
CA VAL A 138 -1.63 2.04 16.15
C VAL A 138 -2.10 1.57 17.54
N PRO A 139 -3.29 1.97 18.03
CA PRO A 139 -4.20 2.93 17.39
C PRO A 139 -3.65 4.36 17.41
N LEU A 140 -4.18 5.23 16.56
CA LEU A 140 -3.86 6.66 16.60
C LEU A 140 -4.27 7.29 17.95
N LYS A 141 -3.46 8.21 18.47
CA LYS A 141 -3.77 8.97 19.71
C LYS A 141 -4.97 9.90 19.56
N GLU A 142 -5.18 10.46 18.37
CA GLU A 142 -6.25 11.41 18.06
C GLU A 142 -6.86 11.04 16.71
N ILE A 143 -8.19 11.04 16.64
CA ILE A 143 -8.97 10.79 15.42
C ILE A 143 -9.97 11.93 15.22
N PRO A 144 -9.84 12.74 14.14
CA PRO A 144 -8.79 12.72 13.13
C PRO A 144 -7.46 13.33 13.62
N PRO A 145 -6.29 12.79 13.23
CA PRO A 145 -5.00 13.34 13.61
C PRO A 145 -4.75 14.73 13.01
N ARG A 146 -3.99 15.55 13.74
CA ARG A 146 -3.67 16.94 13.35
C ARG A 146 -2.19 17.15 13.05
N CYS A 147 -1.94 18.07 12.12
CA CYS A 147 -0.62 18.60 11.81
C CYS A 147 -0.25 19.71 12.80
N GLN A 148 1.04 20.02 12.93
CA GLN A 148 1.54 21.13 13.75
C GLN A 148 0.97 22.49 13.32
N CYS A 149 0.64 22.67 12.04
CA CYS A 149 -0.03 23.89 11.53
C CYS A 149 -1.55 23.95 11.85
N GLY A 150 -2.08 22.99 12.62
CA GLY A 150 -3.48 22.91 13.04
C GLY A 150 -4.44 22.28 12.01
N ALA A 151 -3.98 22.06 10.77
CA ALA A 151 -4.76 21.39 9.74
C ALA A 151 -4.92 19.88 10.03
N LEU A 152 -5.93 19.26 9.43
CA LEU A 152 -6.09 17.80 9.48
C LEU A 152 -4.96 17.12 8.72
N LEU A 153 -4.50 15.99 9.24
CA LEU A 153 -3.73 15.02 8.48
C LEU A 153 -4.71 14.10 7.75
N ARG A 154 -4.28 13.57 6.61
CA ARG A 154 -4.93 12.48 5.89
C ARG A 154 -3.94 11.33 5.67
N PRO A 155 -4.41 10.10 5.45
CA PRO A 155 -3.52 9.03 4.98
C PRO A 155 -2.87 9.47 3.67
N HIS A 156 -1.58 9.20 3.51
CA HIS A 156 -0.84 9.50 2.29
C HIS A 156 -1.03 8.36 1.28
N VAL A 157 -2.28 8.17 0.88
CA VAL A 157 -2.71 7.25 -0.16
C VAL A 157 -3.45 8.02 -1.24
N VAL A 158 -3.45 7.47 -2.45
CA VAL A 158 -4.24 7.98 -3.57
C VAL A 158 -5.68 7.50 -3.40
N TRP A 159 -6.62 8.45 -3.33
CA TRP A 159 -8.04 8.15 -3.29
C TRP A 159 -8.66 8.04 -4.68
N PHE A 160 -9.83 7.41 -4.76
CA PHE A 160 -10.59 7.42 -6.01
C PHE A 160 -10.93 8.86 -6.39
N GLY A 161 -10.71 9.19 -7.66
CA GLY A 161 -10.86 10.54 -8.20
C GLY A 161 -9.61 11.43 -8.06
N GLU A 162 -8.52 10.95 -7.43
CA GLU A 162 -7.24 11.64 -7.43
C GLU A 162 -6.29 11.07 -8.50
N SER A 163 -5.44 11.94 -9.03
CA SER A 163 -4.36 11.54 -9.93
C SER A 163 -3.23 10.83 -9.17
N LEU A 164 -2.60 9.85 -9.81
CA LEU A 164 -1.36 9.26 -9.34
C LEU A 164 -0.23 10.30 -9.34
N ASN A 165 0.81 10.05 -8.56
CA ASN A 165 2.01 10.89 -8.57
C ASN A 165 2.70 10.78 -9.95
N PRO A 166 2.92 11.89 -10.68
CA PRO A 166 3.57 11.87 -11.99
C PRO A 166 4.97 11.28 -11.99
N GLU A 167 5.73 11.45 -10.90
CA GLU A 167 7.10 10.91 -10.80
C GLU A 167 7.08 9.39 -10.60
N ASP A 168 6.16 8.88 -9.78
CA ASP A 168 5.99 7.42 -9.62
C ASP A 168 5.50 6.77 -10.93
N LEU A 169 4.63 7.46 -11.68
CA LEU A 169 4.24 7.04 -13.03
C LEU A 169 5.44 7.00 -13.98
N LYS A 170 6.25 8.07 -14.02
CA LYS A 170 7.43 8.13 -14.88
C LYS A 170 8.44 7.03 -14.57
N ARG A 171 8.63 6.70 -13.29
CA ARG A 171 9.52 5.62 -12.83
C ARG A 171 8.96 4.22 -13.11
N SER A 172 7.67 4.11 -13.44
CA SER A 172 6.99 2.86 -13.77
C SER A 172 6.94 2.54 -15.29
N LEU A 173 7.41 3.46 -16.13
CA LEU A 173 7.53 3.34 -17.59
C LEU A 173 8.95 2.89 -17.98
#